data_AF-A0A533RRD2-F1
#
_entry.id   AF-A0A533RRD2-F1
#
_cell.length_a   1.000
_cell.length_b   1.000
_cell.length_c   1.000
_cell.angle_alpha   90.00
_cell.angle_beta   90.00
_cell.angle_gamma   90.00
#
_symmetry.space_group_name_H-M   'P 1'
#
loop_
_entity.id
_entity.type
_entity.pdbx_description
1 polymer ?
#
loop_
_entity_poly.entity_id
_entity_poly.type
_entity_poly.pdbx_seq_one_letter_code
_entity_poly.pdbx_strand_id
1 'polypeptide(L)'
;VKAPLGDVKDAQAVELAEQSEFLGRGAIKSIEERQKRELTAREREGVAEILNVTESWLRDCLAISQGVGDLVANKDAADAMEEVGAAMSPAGAARALGAVNEARRRISYNVSPQLAVEAMLFDIREVLLCPR
;
A
#
# COMPACT_ATOMS: atom_id res chain seq x y z
N VAL A 1 15.17 -7.69 3.46
CA VAL A 1 14.22 -7.31 2.38
C VAL A 1 14.72 -5.99 1.81
N LYS A 2 14.96 -5.88 0.50
CA LYS A 2 15.34 -4.61 -0.14
C LYS A 2 14.17 -3.62 0.02
N ALA A 3 14.45 -2.36 0.33
CA ALA A 3 13.41 -1.34 0.37
C ALA A 3 12.76 -1.21 -1.03
N PRO A 4 11.44 -0.97 -1.15
CA PRO A 4 10.72 -0.96 -2.42
C PRO A 4 11.33 -0.05 -3.52
N LEU A 5 12.05 1.02 -3.13
CA LEU A 5 12.69 1.95 -4.05
C LEU A 5 14.23 1.92 -4.02
N GLY A 6 14.83 0.85 -3.50
CA GLY A 6 16.30 0.71 -3.43
C GLY A 6 16.97 0.89 -4.79
N ASP A 7 16.45 0.20 -5.81
CA ASP A 7 17.03 0.23 -7.16
C ASP A 7 16.87 1.61 -7.83
N VAL A 8 15.76 2.32 -7.56
CA VAL A 8 15.53 3.69 -8.06
C VAL A 8 16.52 4.65 -7.44
N LYS A 9 16.77 4.53 -6.14
CA LYS A 9 17.74 5.35 -5.42
C LYS A 9 19.16 5.10 -5.93
N ASP A 10 19.52 3.83 -6.17
CA ASP A 10 20.81 3.45 -6.72
C ASP A 10 20.99 4.02 -8.13
N ALA A 11 19.98 3.93 -8.99
CA ALA A 11 20.00 4.53 -10.33
C ALA A 11 20.13 6.06 -10.29
N GLN A 12 19.38 6.74 -9.42
CA GLN A 12 19.47 8.19 -9.22
C GLN A 12 20.86 8.63 -8.77
N ALA A 13 21.52 7.83 -7.92
CA ALA A 13 22.88 8.11 -7.45
C ALA A 13 23.92 7.97 -8.57
N VAL A 14 23.78 6.96 -9.44
CA VAL A 14 24.63 6.79 -10.63
C VAL A 14 24.45 7.97 -11.59
N GLU A 15 23.21 8.33 -11.91
CA GLU A 15 22.90 9.45 -12.81
C GLU A 15 23.46 10.78 -12.28
N LEU A 16 23.32 11.03 -10.97
CA LEU A 16 23.87 12.23 -10.35
C LEU A 16 25.39 12.26 -10.41
N ALA A 17 26.05 11.11 -10.21
CA ALA A 17 27.51 11.02 -10.29
C ALA A 17 28.01 11.35 -11.70
N GLU A 18 27.36 10.83 -12.74
CA GLU A 18 27.67 11.14 -14.15
C GLU A 18 27.46 12.62 -14.48
N GLN A 19 26.37 13.23 -13.98
CA GLN A 19 26.07 14.63 -14.22
C GLN A 19 26.97 15.59 -13.42
N SER A 20 27.50 15.15 -12.27
CA SER A 20 28.31 15.99 -11.38
C SER A 20 29.63 16.46 -11.99
N GLU A 21 30.16 15.74 -13.00
CA GLU A 21 31.38 16.10 -13.72
C GLU A 21 31.21 17.39 -14.55
N PHE A 22 29.98 17.69 -14.97
CA PHE A 22 29.67 18.80 -15.88
C PHE A 22 28.83 19.91 -15.25
N LEU A 23 28.44 19.77 -13.98
CA LEU A 23 27.52 20.69 -13.29
C LEU A 23 28.18 21.46 -12.13
N GLY A 24 27.73 22.70 -11.93
CA GLY A 24 28.10 23.49 -10.75
C GLY A 24 27.43 22.96 -9.47
N ARG A 25 28.06 23.18 -8.30
CA ARG A 25 27.55 22.72 -6.98
C ARG A 25 26.09 23.08 -6.71
N GLY A 26 25.62 24.24 -7.16
CA GLY A 26 24.21 24.64 -7.01
C GLY A 26 23.23 23.80 -7.84
N ALA A 27 23.63 23.38 -9.04
CA ALA A 27 22.85 22.50 -9.89
C ALA A 27 22.85 21.06 -9.36
N ILE A 28 23.97 20.57 -8.82
CA ILE A 28 24.05 19.26 -8.16
C ILE A 28 23.05 19.19 -6.98
N LYS A 29 23.10 20.19 -6.09
CA LYS A 29 22.22 20.24 -4.91
C LYS A 29 20.73 20.30 -5.28
N SER A 30 20.36 21.03 -6.32
CA SER A 30 18.96 21.13 -6.73
C SER A 30 18.43 19.82 -7.32
N ILE A 31 19.28 19.05 -8.01
CA ILE A 31 18.94 17.70 -8.50
C ILE A 31 18.77 16.73 -7.34
N GLU A 32 19.68 16.72 -6.35
CA GLU A 32 19.56 15.89 -5.14
C GLU A 32 18.25 16.16 -4.40
N GLU A 33 17.90 17.43 -4.18
CA GLU A 33 16.65 17.81 -3.50
C GLU A 33 15.41 17.41 -4.30
N ARG A 34 15.47 17.42 -5.63
CA ARG A 34 14.40 16.92 -6.50
C ARG A 34 14.27 15.41 -6.41
N GLN A 35 15.37 14.66 -6.56
CA GLN A 35 15.40 13.20 -6.45
C GLN A 35 14.87 12.73 -5.09
N LYS A 36 15.27 13.38 -3.99
CA LYS A 36 14.75 13.07 -2.64
C LYS A 36 13.24 13.27 -2.52
N ARG A 37 12.71 14.36 -3.08
CA ARG A 37 11.26 14.63 -3.09
C ARG A 37 10.51 13.60 -3.93
N GLU A 38 11.06 13.24 -5.08
CA GLU A 38 10.50 12.22 -5.97
C GLU A 38 10.45 10.84 -5.30
N LEU A 39 11.53 10.41 -4.64
CA LEU A 39 11.55 9.17 -3.86
C LEU A 39 10.48 9.16 -2.77
N THR A 40 10.37 10.27 -2.02
CA THR A 40 9.36 10.39 -0.95
C THR A 40 7.93 10.33 -1.52
N ALA A 41 7.68 10.94 -2.68
CA ALA A 41 6.38 10.90 -3.34
C ALA A 41 6.03 9.48 -3.81
N ARG A 42 6.98 8.79 -4.46
CA ARG A 42 6.80 7.40 -4.90
C ARG A 42 6.58 6.44 -3.75
N GLU A 43 7.29 6.59 -2.64
CA GLU A 43 7.06 5.80 -1.41
C GLU A 43 5.61 5.98 -0.92
N ARG A 44 5.12 7.22 -0.88
CA ARG A 44 3.75 7.51 -0.46
C ARG A 44 2.71 6.97 -1.44
N GLU A 45 2.96 7.06 -2.73
CA GLU A 45 2.10 6.50 -3.78
C GLU A 45 2.01 4.98 -3.64
N GLY A 46 3.14 4.28 -3.52
CA GLY A 46 3.15 2.83 -3.34
C GLY A 46 2.42 2.38 -2.07
N VAL A 47 2.57 3.12 -0.96
CA VAL A 47 1.80 2.86 0.26
C VAL A 47 0.31 3.08 0.04
N ALA A 48 -0.09 4.18 -0.60
CA ALA A 48 -1.49 4.46 -0.89
C ALA A 48 -2.10 3.40 -1.81
N GLU A 49 -1.34 2.90 -2.77
CA GLU A 49 -1.73 1.81 -3.66
C GLU A 49 -1.98 0.52 -2.88
N ILE A 50 -1.09 0.13 -1.96
CA ILE A 50 -1.29 -1.04 -1.09
C ILE A 50 -2.62 -0.93 -0.32
N LEU A 51 -2.92 0.24 0.25
CA LEU A 51 -4.17 0.47 0.98
C LEU A 51 -5.38 0.38 0.05
N ASN A 52 -5.31 0.95 -1.15
CA ASN A 52 -6.38 0.90 -2.14
C ASN A 52 -6.64 -0.52 -2.64
N VAL A 53 -5.59 -1.28 -2.94
CA VAL A 53 -5.68 -2.69 -3.37
C VAL A 53 -6.30 -3.53 -2.27
N THR A 54 -5.86 -3.36 -1.02
CA THR A 54 -6.42 -4.07 0.14
C THR A 54 -7.91 -3.77 0.30
N GLU A 55 -8.31 -2.49 0.16
CA GLU A 55 -9.71 -2.08 0.25
C GLU A 55 -10.58 -2.64 -0.89
N SER A 56 -10.05 -2.63 -2.12
CA SER A 56 -10.68 -3.21 -3.31
C SER A 56 -10.93 -4.71 -3.12
N TRP A 57 -9.90 -5.43 -2.67
CA TRP A 57 -9.95 -6.86 -2.41
C TRP A 57 -10.95 -7.23 -1.30
N LEU A 58 -10.99 -6.46 -0.20
CA LEU A 58 -11.96 -6.68 0.88
C LEU A 58 -13.42 -6.43 0.42
N ARG A 59 -13.64 -5.45 -0.46
CA ARG A 59 -14.97 -5.19 -1.04
C ARG A 59 -15.43 -6.33 -1.95
N ASP A 60 -14.53 -6.89 -2.75
CA ASP A 60 -14.84 -8.02 -3.62
C ASP A 60 -15.10 -9.30 -2.83
N CYS A 61 -14.33 -9.56 -1.75
CA CYS A 61 -14.62 -10.66 -0.84
C CYS A 61 -16.03 -10.53 -0.21
N LEU A 62 -16.43 -9.32 0.17
CA LEU A 62 -17.77 -9.06 0.66
C LEU A 62 -18.81 -9.32 -0.44
N ALA A 63 -18.59 -8.87 -1.69
CA ALA A 63 -19.49 -9.12 -2.80
C ALA A 63 -19.72 -10.62 -3.04
N ILE A 64 -18.64 -11.42 -3.00
CA ILE A 64 -18.70 -12.89 -3.09
C ILE A 64 -19.53 -13.46 -1.92
N SER A 65 -19.28 -13.02 -0.69
CA SER A 65 -20.01 -13.50 0.50
C SER A 65 -21.53 -13.23 0.44
N GLN A 66 -21.94 -12.20 -0.31
CA GLN A 66 -23.34 -11.82 -0.48
C GLN A 66 -23.99 -12.42 -1.73
N GLY A 67 -23.27 -13.30 -2.46
CA GLY A 67 -23.78 -13.94 -3.67
C GLY A 67 -23.91 -12.99 -4.88
N VAL A 68 -23.24 -11.84 -4.85
CA VAL A 68 -23.24 -10.84 -5.93
C VAL A 68 -21.89 -10.77 -6.62
N GLY A 69 -21.31 -11.93 -6.91
CA GLY A 69 -19.97 -12.08 -7.52
C GLY A 69 -19.80 -11.37 -8.87
N ASP A 70 -20.89 -11.10 -9.59
CA ASP A 70 -20.84 -10.34 -10.85
C ASP A 70 -20.33 -8.90 -10.67
N LEU A 71 -20.42 -8.35 -9.45
CA LEU A 71 -19.93 -7.03 -9.08
C LEU A 71 -18.44 -7.00 -8.72
N VAL A 72 -17.78 -8.16 -8.63
CA VAL A 72 -16.35 -8.26 -8.33
C VAL A 72 -15.53 -7.54 -9.41
N ALA A 73 -14.67 -6.62 -8.99
CA ALA A 73 -13.80 -5.88 -9.88
C ALA A 73 -12.56 -6.70 -10.28
N ASN A 74 -11.95 -7.40 -9.34
CA ASN A 74 -10.70 -8.14 -9.50
C ASN A 74 -10.96 -9.60 -9.92
N LYS A 75 -11.61 -9.78 -11.08
CA LYS A 75 -12.07 -11.09 -11.57
C LYS A 75 -10.93 -12.07 -11.84
N ASP A 76 -9.76 -11.56 -12.19
CA ASP A 76 -8.52 -12.32 -12.39
C ASP A 76 -7.98 -12.95 -11.09
N ALA A 77 -8.41 -12.45 -9.94
CA ALA A 77 -8.04 -12.96 -8.61
C ALA A 77 -9.23 -13.54 -7.83
N ALA A 78 -10.35 -13.86 -8.50
CA ALA A 78 -11.58 -14.34 -7.86
C ALA A 78 -11.35 -15.58 -6.98
N ASP A 79 -10.61 -16.57 -7.50
CA ASP A 79 -10.29 -17.82 -6.78
C ASP A 79 -9.61 -17.56 -5.42
N ALA A 80 -8.73 -16.55 -5.36
CA ALA A 80 -8.03 -16.18 -4.13
C ALA A 80 -8.96 -15.48 -3.11
N MET A 81 -10.10 -14.96 -3.55
CA MET A 81 -11.10 -14.29 -2.71
C MET A 81 -12.19 -15.25 -2.21
N GLU A 82 -12.40 -16.40 -2.86
CA GLU A 82 -13.49 -17.33 -2.52
C GLU A 82 -13.37 -17.86 -1.08
N GLU A 83 -12.18 -18.27 -0.64
CA GLU A 83 -11.96 -18.79 0.72
C GLU A 83 -12.36 -17.76 1.78
N VAL A 84 -11.88 -16.52 1.62
CA VAL A 84 -12.16 -15.45 2.57
C VAL A 84 -13.60 -14.97 2.46
N GLY A 85 -14.14 -14.85 1.24
CA GLY A 85 -15.53 -14.51 0.99
C GLY A 85 -16.50 -15.51 1.63
N ALA A 86 -16.20 -16.81 1.60
CA ALA A 86 -17.03 -17.84 2.22
C ALA A 86 -17.12 -17.71 3.75
N ALA A 87 -16.07 -17.21 4.41
CA ALA A 87 -16.03 -17.00 5.86
C ALA A 87 -16.42 -15.56 6.28
N MET A 88 -16.53 -14.62 5.33
CA MET A 88 -16.72 -13.21 5.61
C MET A 88 -18.18 -12.88 5.95
N SER A 89 -18.39 -12.19 7.07
CA SER A 89 -19.67 -11.56 7.40
C SER A 89 -19.65 -10.07 7.05
N PRO A 90 -20.81 -9.43 6.79
CA PRO A 90 -20.88 -7.98 6.59
C PRO A 90 -20.26 -7.17 7.73
N ALA A 91 -20.45 -7.61 8.98
CA ALA A 91 -19.83 -6.97 10.15
C ALA A 91 -18.30 -7.15 10.16
N GLY A 92 -17.80 -8.33 9.78
CA GLY A 92 -16.37 -8.57 9.60
C GLY A 92 -15.77 -7.68 8.52
N ALA A 93 -16.40 -7.62 7.35
CA ALA A 93 -15.97 -6.76 6.24
C ALA A 93 -15.91 -5.28 6.65
N ALA A 94 -16.96 -4.78 7.34
CA ALA A 94 -17.00 -3.40 7.81
C ALA A 94 -15.84 -3.08 8.78
N ARG A 95 -15.52 -4.00 9.71
CA ARG A 95 -14.38 -3.84 10.63
C ARG A 95 -13.04 -3.92 9.91
N ALA A 96 -12.87 -4.83 8.95
CA ALA A 96 -11.64 -4.93 8.15
C ALA A 96 -11.40 -3.67 7.30
N LEU A 97 -12.44 -3.14 6.64
CA LEU A 97 -12.38 -1.86 5.93
C LEU A 97 -12.09 -0.69 6.91
N GLY A 98 -12.60 -0.78 8.13
CA GLY A 98 -12.26 0.13 9.23
C GLY A 98 -10.76 0.14 9.56
N ALA A 99 -10.11 -1.02 9.57
CA ALA A 99 -8.67 -1.13 9.79
C ALA A 99 -7.86 -0.45 8.67
N VAL A 100 -8.28 -0.59 7.41
CA VAL A 100 -7.65 0.13 6.28
C VAL A 100 -7.76 1.64 6.47
N ASN A 101 -8.95 2.14 6.84
CA ASN A 101 -9.15 3.56 7.12
C ASN A 101 -8.32 4.07 8.31
N GLU A 102 -8.15 3.25 9.34
CA GLU A 102 -7.29 3.57 10.48
C GLU A 102 -5.81 3.61 10.07
N ALA A 103 -5.35 2.71 9.20
CA ALA A 103 -4.00 2.76 8.64
C ALA A 103 -3.76 4.08 7.87
N ARG A 104 -4.72 4.49 7.03
CA ARG A 104 -4.66 5.80 6.33
C ARG A 104 -4.52 6.96 7.32
N ARG A 105 -5.30 6.96 8.41
CA ARG A 105 -5.21 7.98 9.47
C ARG A 105 -3.85 7.98 10.17
N ARG A 106 -3.34 6.80 10.56
CA ARG A 106 -2.03 6.68 11.21
C ARG A 106 -0.93 7.27 10.32
N ILE A 107 -0.94 6.95 9.03
CA ILE A 107 0.01 7.49 8.06
C ILE A 107 -0.13 9.01 7.94
N SER A 108 -1.35 9.55 7.89
CA SER A 108 -1.55 11.01 7.84
C SER A 108 -1.07 11.73 9.10
N TYR A 109 -0.98 11.02 10.23
CA TYR A 109 -0.39 11.51 11.49
C TYR A 109 1.11 11.15 11.65
N ASN A 110 1.81 10.87 10.55
CA ASN A 110 3.26 10.59 10.53
C ASN A 110 3.68 9.30 11.25
N VAL A 111 2.78 8.34 11.44
CA VAL A 111 3.19 6.97 11.79
C VAL A 111 3.92 6.38 10.59
N SER A 112 4.98 5.60 10.85
CA SER A 112 5.70 4.86 9.81
C SER A 112 4.72 4.05 8.95
N PRO A 113 4.76 4.17 7.61
CA PRO A 113 3.90 3.40 6.73
C PRO A 113 4.00 1.89 6.95
N GLN A 114 5.21 1.38 7.17
CA GLN A 114 5.42 -0.03 7.46
C GLN A 114 4.65 -0.48 8.69
N LEU A 115 4.79 0.25 9.81
CA LEU A 115 4.09 -0.07 11.05
C LEU A 115 2.56 0.04 10.91
N ALA A 116 2.08 1.06 10.19
CA ALA A 116 0.66 1.23 9.94
C ALA A 116 0.07 0.07 9.13
N VAL A 117 0.79 -0.39 8.10
CA VAL A 117 0.40 -1.55 7.28
C VAL A 117 0.48 -2.85 8.07
N GLU A 118 1.54 -3.07 8.85
CA GLU A 118 1.66 -4.27 9.71
C GLU A 118 0.49 -4.36 10.68
N ALA A 119 0.18 -3.28 11.39
CA ALA A 119 -0.94 -3.24 12.32
C ALA A 119 -2.29 -3.44 11.61
N MET A 120 -2.48 -2.83 10.44
CA MET A 120 -3.67 -3.05 9.61
C MET A 120 -3.88 -4.53 9.26
N LEU A 121 -2.82 -5.23 8.85
CA LEU A 121 -2.89 -6.64 8.50
C LEU A 121 -3.21 -7.53 9.71
N PHE A 122 -2.67 -7.20 10.89
CA PHE A 122 -3.04 -7.88 12.13
C PHE A 122 -4.51 -7.67 12.49
N ASP A 123 -5.00 -6.42 12.42
CA ASP A 123 -6.40 -6.08 12.71
C ASP A 123 -7.36 -6.80 11.73
N ILE A 124 -7.03 -6.81 10.43
CA ILE A 124 -7.81 -7.54 9.41
C ILE A 124 -7.84 -9.04 9.71
N ARG A 125 -6.68 -9.63 10.02
CA ARG A 125 -6.58 -11.06 10.36
C ARG A 125 -7.43 -11.41 11.57
N GLU A 126 -7.35 -10.61 12.64
CA GLU A 126 -8.14 -10.82 13.86
C GLU A 126 -9.64 -10.81 13.54
N VAL A 127 -10.10 -9.83 12.76
CA VAL A 127 -11.51 -9.68 12.41
C VAL A 127 -12.04 -10.83 11.55
N LEU A 128 -11.25 -11.36 10.61
CA LEU A 128 -11.71 -12.35 9.63
C LEU A 128 -11.49 -13.80 10.09
N LEU A 129 -10.42 -14.09 10.83
CA LEU A 129 -10.03 -15.46 11.18
C LEU A 129 -10.12 -15.77 12.68
N CYS A 130 -10.14 -14.75 13.55
CA CYS A 130 -10.19 -14.93 15.00
C CYS A 130 -11.16 -13.93 15.68
N PRO A 131 -12.43 -13.85 15.25
CA PRO A 131 -13.35 -12.84 15.75
C PRO A 131 -13.59 -13.06 17.25
N ARG A 132 -13.27 -12.03 18.06
CA ARG A 132 -13.67 -11.96 19.47
C ARG A 132 -15.15 -11.62 19.61
#